data_AF-A0A1H2PMR8-F1
#
_entry.id   AF-A0A1H2PMR8-F1
#
_cell.length_a   1.000
_cell.length_b   1.000
_cell.length_c   1.000
_cell.angle_alpha   90.00
_cell.angle_beta   90.00
_cell.angle_gamma   90.00
#
_symmetry.space_group_name_H-M   'P 1'
#
loop_
_entity.id
_entity.type
_entity.pdbx_description
1 polymer ?
#
loop_
_entity_poly.entity_id
_entity_poly.type
_entity_poly.pdbx_seq_one_letter_code
_entity_poly.pdbx_strand_id
1 'polypeptide(L)'
;MKEIRNFPAVDVARRGTLGVRTRTFYKPTHRPLMATIVIGRFVVLCRPIAATPYTLYSVLFEGAVVRQQMSMPCIADCEAGLRHRAPSTAVAAGALKRTPSTQSRALRVKVPA
;
A
#
# COMPACT_ATOMS: atom_id res chain seq x y z
N MET A 1 14.59 -12.20 23.05
CA MET A 1 13.18 -12.65 23.07
C MET A 1 12.34 -11.49 23.58
N LYS A 2 11.36 -10.99 22.80
CA LYS A 2 10.53 -9.84 23.19
C LYS A 2 9.22 -10.35 23.79
N GLU A 3 8.98 -9.98 25.04
CA GLU A 3 7.82 -10.38 25.84
C GLU A 3 6.53 -9.82 25.23
N ILE A 4 5.56 -10.70 24.97
CA ILE A 4 4.24 -10.32 24.44
C ILE A 4 3.40 -9.91 25.65
N ARG A 5 3.11 -8.62 25.79
CA ARG A 5 2.18 -8.12 26.81
C ARG A 5 0.77 -8.59 26.46
N ASN A 6 0.30 -9.65 27.12
CA ASN A 6 -1.09 -10.08 27.08
C ASN A 6 -1.93 -9.04 27.82
N PHE A 7 -2.71 -8.24 27.09
CA PHE A 7 -3.81 -7.48 27.68
C PHE A 7 -4.86 -8.49 28.16
N PRO A 8 -5.38 -8.37 29.41
CA PRO A 8 -6.43 -9.27 29.88
C PRO A 8 -7.68 -9.04 29.05
N ALA A 9 -8.00 -10.00 28.18
CA ALA A 9 -9.24 -10.02 27.45
C ALA A 9 -10.36 -10.22 28.47
N VAL A 10 -11.11 -9.17 28.78
CA VAL A 10 -12.33 -9.29 29.56
C VAL A 10 -13.30 -10.12 28.72
N ASP A 11 -13.44 -11.40 29.07
CA ASP A 11 -14.38 -12.33 28.45
C ASP A 11 -15.78 -12.00 28.96
N VAL A 12 -16.43 -11.02 28.34
CA VAL A 12 -17.87 -10.83 28.50
C VAL A 12 -18.57 -11.94 27.72
N ALA A 13 -18.95 -13.01 28.42
CA ALA A 13 -19.64 -14.15 27.85
C ALA A 13 -21.01 -13.75 27.26
N ARG A 14 -21.04 -13.35 25.97
CA ARG A 14 -22.29 -13.21 25.21
C ARG A 14 -22.80 -14.62 24.86
N ARG A 15 -23.76 -15.12 25.65
CA ARG A 15 -24.43 -16.42 25.38
C ARG A 15 -25.04 -16.41 23.98
N GLY A 16 -24.66 -17.37 23.13
CA GLY A 16 -25.29 -17.64 21.83
C GLY A 16 -24.51 -17.19 20.60
N THR A 17 -23.32 -16.59 20.73
CA THR A 17 -22.45 -16.27 19.59
C THR A 17 -21.09 -16.95 19.74
N LEU A 18 -20.69 -17.77 18.78
CA LEU A 18 -19.31 -18.26 18.70
C LEU A 18 -18.41 -17.07 18.34
N GLY A 19 -17.60 -16.62 19.29
CA GLY A 19 -16.60 -15.58 19.06
C GLY A 19 -15.47 -16.09 18.18
N VAL A 20 -15.60 -15.99 16.86
CA VAL A 20 -14.52 -16.31 15.93
C VAL A 20 -13.46 -15.21 16.04
N ARG A 21 -12.29 -15.56 16.60
CA ARG A 21 -11.11 -14.69 16.62
C ARG A 21 -10.11 -15.19 15.58
N THR A 22 -9.93 -14.43 14.50
CA THR A 22 -8.86 -14.71 13.52
C THR A 22 -7.57 -14.02 13.97
N ARG A 23 -6.51 -14.79 14.21
CA ARG A 23 -5.16 -14.27 14.49
C ARG A 23 -4.31 -14.38 13.24
N THR A 24 -3.87 -13.25 12.70
CA THR A 24 -2.99 -13.21 11.52
C THR A 24 -1.62 -12.67 11.94
N PHE A 25 -0.57 -13.49 11.80
CA PHE A 25 0.80 -13.06 12.08
C PHE A 25 1.40 -12.43 10.82
N TYR A 26 1.70 -11.14 10.87
CA TYR A 26 2.43 -10.45 9.81
C TYR A 26 3.88 -10.97 9.74
N LYS A 27 4.26 -11.65 8.65
CA LYS A 27 5.65 -12.04 8.36
C LYS A 27 6.27 -11.03 7.38
N PRO A 28 7.18 -10.14 7.83
CA PRO A 28 7.73 -9.07 6.99
C PRO A 28 8.52 -9.55 5.76
N THR A 29 9.08 -10.76 5.82
CA THR A 29 9.89 -11.37 4.75
C THR A 29 9.08 -12.06 3.67
N HIS A 30 7.78 -12.26 3.86
CA HIS A 30 6.94 -12.87 2.83
C HIS A 30 6.61 -11.83 1.76
N ARG A 31 6.93 -12.11 0.49
CA ARG A 31 6.56 -11.23 -0.63
C ARG A 31 5.03 -11.08 -0.61
N PRO A 32 4.51 -9.89 -0.35
CA PRO A 32 3.10 -9.79 -0.12
C PRO A 32 2.38 -9.90 -1.47
N LEU A 33 1.31 -10.69 -1.49
CA LEU A 33 0.53 -10.95 -2.71
C LEU A 33 -0.03 -9.61 -3.21
N MET A 34 0.37 -9.21 -4.42
CA MET A 34 -0.21 -8.05 -5.07
C MET A 34 -1.56 -8.49 -5.65
N ALA A 35 -2.64 -8.00 -5.04
CA ALA A 35 -3.99 -8.30 -5.46
C ALA A 35 -4.57 -7.12 -6.25
N THR A 36 -5.57 -7.40 -7.07
CA THR A 36 -6.34 -6.38 -7.77
C THR A 36 -7.82 -6.56 -7.41
N ILE A 37 -8.50 -5.47 -7.10
CA ILE A 37 -9.92 -5.45 -6.75
C ILE A 37 -10.64 -4.57 -7.75
N VAL A 38 -11.78 -5.02 -8.26
CA VAL A 38 -12.61 -4.22 -9.17
C VAL A 38 -13.71 -3.54 -8.35
N ILE A 39 -13.84 -2.22 -8.48
CA ILE A 39 -14.85 -1.42 -7.80
C ILE A 39 -15.61 -0.64 -8.88
N GLY A 40 -16.79 -1.13 -9.25
CA GLY A 40 -17.56 -0.59 -10.38
C GLY A 40 -16.73 -0.65 -11.67
N ARG A 41 -16.47 0.52 -12.28
CA ARG A 41 -15.63 0.66 -13.49
C ARG A 41 -14.13 0.79 -13.23
N PHE A 42 -13.72 0.86 -11.96
CA PHE A 42 -12.35 1.15 -11.57
C PHE A 42 -11.63 -0.13 -11.16
N VAL A 43 -10.34 -0.18 -11.47
CA VAL A 43 -9.45 -1.28 -11.07
C VAL A 43 -8.54 -0.77 -9.97
N VAL A 44 -8.52 -1.41 -8.81
CA VAL A 44 -7.72 -0.99 -7.66
C VAL A 44 -6.60 -1.99 -7.43
N LEU A 45 -5.36 -1.54 -7.62
CA LEU A 45 -4.17 -2.32 -7.26
C LEU A 45 -3.92 -2.20 -5.76
N CYS A 46 -3.85 -3.35 -5.09
CA CYS A 46 -3.54 -3.45 -3.68
C CYS A 46 -2.04 -3.72 -3.52
N ARG A 47 -1.29 -2.69 -3.11
CA ARG A 47 0.14 -2.77 -2.82
C ARG A 47 0.38 -2.72 -1.31
N PRO A 48 0.51 -3.86 -0.64
CA PRO A 48 1.03 -3.91 0.73
C PRO A 48 2.41 -3.24 0.82
N ILE A 49 2.60 -2.37 1.80
CA ILE A 49 3.85 -1.64 2.02
C ILE A 49 4.75 -2.51 2.91
N ALA A 50 5.98 -2.77 2.45
CA ALA A 50 6.93 -3.60 3.18
C ALA A 50 7.18 -3.08 4.61
N ALA A 51 7.30 -4.01 5.56
CA ALA A 51 7.53 -3.75 6.99
C ALA A 51 6.43 -2.95 7.71
N THR A 52 5.29 -2.65 7.07
CA THR A 52 4.16 -1.96 7.70
C THR A 52 2.87 -2.79 7.55
N PRO A 53 1.87 -2.60 8.44
CA PRO A 53 0.56 -3.23 8.28
C PRO A 53 -0.31 -2.57 7.20
N TYR A 54 0.16 -1.46 6.60
CA TYR A 54 -0.63 -0.67 5.67
C TYR A 54 -0.55 -1.18 4.24
N THR A 55 -1.62 -0.92 3.49
CA THR A 55 -1.73 -1.24 2.07
C THR A 55 -1.99 0.05 1.31
N LEU A 56 -1.19 0.28 0.27
CA LEU A 56 -1.39 1.36 -0.69
C LEU A 56 -2.36 0.88 -1.76
N TYR A 57 -3.53 1.51 -1.80
CA TYR A 57 -4.53 1.29 -2.84
C TYR A 57 -4.30 2.30 -3.96
N SER A 58 -3.93 1.79 -5.13
CA SER A 58 -3.81 2.57 -6.36
C SER A 58 -5.09 2.39 -7.16
N VAL A 59 -5.86 3.45 -7.35
CA VAL A 59 -7.07 3.45 -8.19
C VAL A 59 -6.66 3.70 -9.64
N LEU A 60 -7.01 2.78 -10.52
CA LEU A 60 -6.75 2.84 -11.96
C LEU A 60 -8.06 3.04 -12.72
N PHE A 61 -7.99 3.89 -13.74
CA PHE A 61 -9.02 4.07 -14.73
C PHE A 61 -8.35 4.11 -16.11
N GLU A 62 -8.84 3.28 -17.04
CA GLU A 62 -8.29 3.18 -18.40
C GLU A 62 -6.76 2.96 -18.43
N GLY A 63 -6.26 2.12 -17.52
CA GLY A 63 -4.83 1.78 -17.43
C GLY A 63 -3.95 2.84 -16.75
N ALA A 64 -4.49 3.98 -16.35
CA ALA A 64 -3.74 5.04 -15.69
C ALA A 64 -4.15 5.21 -14.23
N VAL A 65 -3.15 5.45 -13.36
CA VAL A 65 -3.38 5.70 -11.93
C VAL A 65 -4.00 7.08 -11.75
N VAL A 66 -5.17 7.10 -11.14
CA VAL A 66 -5.96 8.31 -10.91
C VAL A 66 -5.74 8.85 -9.50
N ARG A 67 -5.65 7.96 -8.52
CA ARG A 67 -5.48 8.31 -7.11
C ARG A 67 -4.73 7.20 -6.38
N GLN A 68 -4.00 7.56 -5.33
CA GLN A 68 -3.42 6.61 -4.38
C GLN A 68 -3.84 7.00 -2.96
N GLN A 69 -4.16 6.01 -2.13
CA GLN A 69 -4.50 6.21 -0.73
C GLN A 69 -4.22 4.98 0.13
N MET A 70 -4.15 5.15 1.45
CA MET A 70 -3.87 4.06 2.40
C MET A 70 -5.13 3.34 2.90
N SER A 71 -6.29 3.98 2.81
CA SER A 71 -7.59 3.39 3.16
C SER A 71 -8.22 2.68 1.96
N MET A 72 -9.00 1.64 2.24
CA MET A 72 -9.76 0.92 1.21
C MET A 72 -10.71 1.90 0.50
N PRO A 73 -10.58 2.11 -0.82
CA PRO A 73 -11.41 3.07 -1.54
C PRO A 73 -12.86 2.61 -1.66
N CYS A 74 -13.79 3.56 -1.55
CA CYS A 74 -15.17 3.38 -1.97
C CYS A 74 -15.38 3.88 -3.41
N ILE A 75 -16.55 3.62 -3.99
CA ILE A 75 -16.89 4.09 -5.36
C ILE A 75 -16.77 5.62 -5.46
N ALA A 76 -17.24 6.36 -4.46
CA ALA A 76 -17.18 7.81 -4.44
C ALA A 76 -15.73 8.34 -4.42
N ASP A 77 -14.82 7.67 -3.71
CA ASP A 77 -13.40 8.01 -3.69
C ASP A 77 -12.74 7.85 -5.06
N CYS A 78 -13.13 6.79 -5.80
CA CYS A 78 -12.63 6.52 -7.14
C CYS A 78 -13.10 7.59 -8.13
N GLU A 79 -14.38 7.98 -8.07
CA GLU A 79 -14.92 9.06 -8.90
C GLU A 79 -14.29 10.42 -8.58
N ALA A 80 -14.11 10.73 -7.29
CA ALA A 80 -13.47 11.96 -6.86
C ALA A 80 -12.05 12.07 -7.41
N GLY A 81 -11.28 10.96 -7.38
CA GLY A 81 -9.96 10.91 -8.00
C GLY A 81 -10.00 11.28 -9.48
N LEU A 82 -10.98 10.76 -10.23
CA LEU A 82 -11.09 11.04 -11.68
C LEU A 82 -11.36 12.52 -11.94
N ARG A 83 -12.24 13.14 -11.13
CA ARG A 83 -12.53 14.58 -11.18
C ARG A 83 -11.29 15.42 -10.88
N HIS A 84 -10.44 15.01 -9.93
CA HIS A 84 -9.19 15.70 -9.60
C HIS A 84 -8.06 15.52 -10.62
N ARG A 85 -8.10 14.45 -11.43
CA ARG A 85 -7.15 14.26 -12.53
C ARG A 85 -7.45 15.15 -13.74
N ALA A 86 -8.73 15.39 -14.04
CA ALA A 86 -9.16 16.23 -15.16
C ALA A 86 -8.53 17.65 -15.18
N PRO A 87 -8.31 18.36 -14.05
CA PRO A 87 -7.63 19.65 -14.04
C PRO A 87 -6.09 19.58 -14.12
N SER A 88 -5.46 18.41 -13.94
CA SER A 88 -3.99 18.31 -13.85
C SER A 88 -3.28 17.98 -15.17
N THR A 89 -4.02 17.54 -16.20
CA THR A 89 -3.44 17.22 -17.53
C THR A 89 -2.89 18.46 -18.24
N ALA A 90 -3.34 19.66 -17.87
CA ALA A 90 -2.74 20.91 -18.33
C ALA A 90 -1.32 21.16 -17.77
N VAL A 91 -0.95 20.55 -16.64
CA VAL A 91 0.30 20.84 -15.92
C VAL A 91 1.35 19.71 -16.07
N ALA A 92 0.90 18.47 -16.32
CA ALA A 92 1.79 17.30 -16.31
C ALA A 92 2.56 17.02 -17.62
N ALA A 93 2.28 17.73 -18.71
CA ALA A 93 3.00 17.56 -19.99
C ALA A 93 4.48 17.97 -19.94
N GLY A 94 4.93 18.66 -18.88
CA GLY A 94 6.31 19.15 -18.74
C GLY A 94 7.27 18.30 -17.89
N ALA A 95 6.80 17.28 -17.16
CA ALA A 95 7.54 16.74 -16.02
C ALA A 95 8.29 15.41 -16.24
N LEU A 96 8.22 14.81 -17.43
CA LEU A 96 8.94 13.57 -17.75
C LEU A 96 10.25 13.84 -18.52
N LYS A 97 11.17 14.60 -17.93
CA LYS A 97 12.59 14.50 -18.28
C LYS A 97 13.25 13.52 -17.31
N ARG A 98 13.56 12.32 -17.80
CA ARG A 98 14.36 11.33 -17.05
C ARG A 98 15.74 11.94 -16.80
N THR A 99 16.07 12.23 -15.54
CA THR A 99 17.46 12.53 -15.16
C THR A 99 18.24 11.22 -15.14
N PRO A 100 19.45 11.16 -15.74
CA PRO A 100 20.26 9.94 -15.73
C PRO A 100 20.72 9.65 -14.29
N SER A 101 20.52 8.41 -13.85
CA SER A 101 20.93 7.94 -12.53
C SER A 101 22.44 8.09 -12.36
N THR A 102 22.88 8.86 -11.37
CA THR A 102 24.29 8.96 -10.98
C THR A 102 24.80 7.59 -10.54
N GLN A 103 25.73 7.00 -11.31
CA GLN A 103 26.42 5.77 -10.94
C GLN A 103 27.11 5.95 -9.58
N SER A 104 26.83 5.03 -8.65
CA SER A 104 27.49 4.96 -7.36
C SER A 104 28.98 4.68 -7.53
N ARG A 105 29.81 5.68 -7.17
CA ARG A 105 31.27 5.63 -7.18
C ARG A 105 31.75 4.57 -6.18
N ALA A 106 32.36 3.50 -6.68
CA ALA A 106 32.95 2.45 -5.85
C ALA A 106 34.06 3.02 -4.95
N LEU A 107 33.90 2.87 -3.63
CA LEU A 107 34.93 3.17 -2.64
C LEU A 107 36.05 2.13 -2.74
N ARG A 108 37.22 2.55 -3.24
CA ARG A 108 38.42 1.71 -3.32
C ARG A 108 39.14 1.77 -1.96
N VAL A 109 39.00 0.72 -1.15
CA VAL A 109 39.79 0.58 0.09
C VAL A 109 41.22 0.20 -0.30
N LYS A 110 42.20 0.96 0.17
CA LYS A 110 43.63 0.69 -0.03
C LYS A 110 44.12 -0.13 1.15
N VAL A 111 44.57 -1.36 0.87
CA VAL A 111 45.21 -2.23 1.88
C VAL A 111 46.70 -1.86 1.96
N PRO A 112 47.24 -1.51 3.14
CA PRO A 112 48.69 -1.37 3.32
C PRO A 112 49.37 -2.73 3.51
N ALA A 113 50.56 -2.86 2.94
CA ALA A 113 51.50 -3.97 3.15
C ALA A 113 52.44 -3.66 4.33
#